data_AF-A0A971LDK3-F1
#
_entry.id   AF-A0A971LDK3-F1
#
_cell.length_a   1.000
_cell.length_b   1.000
_cell.length_c   1.000
_cell.angle_alpha   90.00
_cell.angle_beta   90.00
_cell.angle_gamma   90.00
#
_symmetry.space_group_name_H-M   'P 1'
#
loop_
_entity.id
_entity.type
_entity.pdbx_description
1 polymer ?
#
loop_
_entity_poly.entity_id
_entity_poly.type
_entity_poly.pdbx_seq_one_letter_code
_entity_poly.pdbx_strand_id
1 'polypeptide(L)'
;MYCYNCGAEVGNSKYCNNCGTDTQPPRDVYFVEEDCGDCNTPLPRWARACPKCGKIFGFTEPTDKKLVAKRNRGLATAAIVFSIFLIFIATILSLGEDAIPFKYAMIGAAILIAVIWFFTIIRWERGKAKDGTVIRHFSEERIRSEKDINSPPTITGRTAKRNIKFTLYSTEVQFDDGSKEIFNLENPADHIQLPIGSRVRYYLSTRSYRRI
;
A
#
# COMPACT_ATOMS: atom_id res chain seq x y z
N MET A 1 -21.56 11.02 -21.78
CA MET A 1 -20.89 9.92 -21.03
C MET A 1 -19.70 10.55 -20.30
N TYR A 2 -19.17 9.97 -19.23
CA TYR A 2 -17.99 10.52 -18.55
C TYR A 2 -16.82 9.56 -18.66
N CYS A 3 -15.60 10.09 -18.80
CA CYS A 3 -14.42 9.26 -18.90
C CYS A 3 -14.13 8.63 -17.54
N TYR A 4 -14.04 7.30 -17.50
CA TYR A 4 -13.77 6.58 -16.25
C TYR A 4 -12.41 6.92 -15.63
N ASN A 5 -11.46 7.43 -16.42
CA ASN A 5 -10.10 7.71 -15.96
C ASN A 5 -9.90 9.15 -15.47
N CYS A 6 -10.46 10.15 -16.18
CA CYS A 6 -10.24 11.57 -15.85
C CYS A 6 -11.52 12.33 -15.46
N GLY A 7 -12.70 11.73 -15.56
CA GLY A 7 -13.97 12.36 -15.21
C GLY A 7 -14.46 13.42 -16.21
N ALA A 8 -13.72 13.69 -17.30
CA ALA A 8 -14.16 14.62 -18.34
C ALA A 8 -15.41 14.12 -19.07
N GLU A 9 -16.24 15.04 -19.53
CA GLU A 9 -17.38 14.70 -20.38
C GLU A 9 -16.88 14.19 -21.73
N VAL A 10 -17.39 13.03 -22.12
CA VAL A 10 -17.08 12.35 -23.38
C VAL A 10 -18.37 12.15 -24.16
N GLY A 11 -18.32 12.49 -25.44
CA GLY A 11 -19.35 12.13 -26.40
C GLY A 11 -19.32 10.62 -26.72
N ASN A 12 -19.82 10.23 -27.89
CA ASN A 12 -19.82 8.84 -28.36
C ASN A 12 -18.46 8.38 -28.95
N SER A 13 -17.35 9.00 -28.56
CA SER A 13 -16.01 8.62 -29.03
C SER A 13 -15.49 7.42 -28.26
N LYS A 14 -14.79 6.50 -28.94
CA LYS A 14 -14.14 5.33 -28.31
C LYS A 14 -13.05 5.73 -27.32
N TYR A 15 -12.44 6.90 -27.50
CA TYR A 15 -11.38 7.42 -26.64
C TYR A 15 -11.77 8.77 -26.06
N CYS A 16 -11.31 9.04 -24.84
CA CYS A 16 -11.50 10.33 -24.19
C CYS A 16 -10.62 11.40 -24.84
N ASN A 17 -11.24 12.48 -25.31
CA ASN A 17 -10.53 13.62 -25.93
C ASN A 17 -9.60 14.35 -24.95
N ASN A 18 -9.82 14.20 -23.63
CA ASN A 18 -9.02 14.87 -22.61
C ASN A 18 -7.81 14.04 -22.16
N CYS A 19 -7.92 12.71 -22.07
CA CYS A 19 -6.87 11.86 -21.50
C CYS A 19 -6.49 10.63 -22.35
N GLY A 20 -7.04 10.49 -23.56
CA GLY A 20 -6.73 9.41 -24.50
C GLY A 20 -7.17 8.01 -24.08
N THR A 21 -7.81 7.86 -22.92
CA THR A 21 -8.22 6.56 -22.39
C THR A 21 -9.45 6.05 -23.12
N ASP A 22 -9.53 4.73 -23.39
CA ASP A 22 -10.75 4.10 -23.93
C ASP A 22 -11.94 4.48 -23.04
N THR A 23 -13.09 4.76 -23.64
CA THR A 23 -14.29 5.14 -22.89
C THR A 23 -15.02 3.93 -22.34
N GLN A 24 -14.80 2.74 -22.91
CA GLN A 24 -15.36 1.49 -22.40
C GLN A 24 -14.41 0.86 -21.38
N PRO A 25 -14.82 0.72 -20.11
CA PRO A 25 -14.00 0.03 -19.13
C PRO A 25 -13.85 -1.46 -19.52
N PRO A 26 -12.69 -2.09 -19.24
CA PRO A 26 -12.52 -3.53 -19.38
C PRO A 26 -13.59 -4.31 -18.59
N ARG A 27 -14.06 -5.45 -19.10
CA ARG A 27 -15.15 -6.26 -18.52
C ARG A 27 -14.80 -6.86 -17.13
N ASP A 28 -13.55 -6.74 -16.73
CA ASP A 28 -12.90 -7.35 -15.57
C ASP A 28 -12.62 -6.35 -14.42
N VAL A 29 -13.13 -5.11 -14.52
CA VAL A 29 -13.04 -4.13 -13.42
C VAL A 29 -14.20 -4.33 -12.44
N TYR A 30 -13.94 -5.04 -11.34
CA TYR A 30 -14.89 -5.21 -10.24
C TYR A 30 -14.43 -4.38 -9.03
N PHE A 31 -15.12 -3.28 -8.75
CA PHE A 31 -15.06 -2.62 -7.43
C PHE A 31 -16.49 -2.31 -6.98
N VAL A 32 -16.70 -2.41 -5.66
CA VAL A 32 -18.00 -2.28 -5.01
C VAL A 32 -18.47 -0.81 -5.06
N GLU A 33 -19.78 -0.64 -5.21
CA GLU A 33 -20.47 0.66 -5.29
C GLU A 33 -20.11 1.55 -4.10
N GLU A 34 -19.43 2.67 -4.33
CA GLU A 34 -19.24 3.71 -3.33
C GLU A 34 -19.74 5.04 -3.88
N ASP A 35 -20.63 5.69 -3.12
CA ASP A 35 -20.99 7.08 -3.35
C ASP A 35 -19.72 7.96 -3.28
N CYS A 36 -19.75 9.08 -3.99
CA CYS A 36 -18.73 10.11 -3.86
C CYS A 36 -18.64 10.56 -2.38
N GLY A 37 -17.64 10.09 -1.63
CA GLY A 37 -17.53 10.36 -0.18
C GLY A 37 -17.43 11.84 0.24
N ASP A 38 -17.34 12.79 -0.70
CA ASP A 38 -17.42 14.25 -0.41
C ASP A 38 -18.75 14.88 -0.84
N CYS A 39 -19.39 14.34 -1.88
CA CYS A 39 -20.49 15.00 -2.57
C CYS A 39 -21.74 14.12 -2.72
N ASN A 40 -21.70 12.92 -2.14
CA ASN A 40 -22.71 11.86 -2.13
C ASN A 40 -23.38 11.61 -3.49
N THR A 41 -22.67 11.92 -4.56
CA THR A 41 -23.14 11.66 -5.91
C THR A 41 -22.95 10.18 -6.18
N PRO A 42 -23.99 9.46 -6.63
CA PRO A 42 -23.85 8.07 -6.99
C PRO A 42 -22.90 7.97 -8.18
N LEU A 43 -21.84 7.18 -8.02
CA LEU A 43 -20.81 7.01 -9.03
C LEU A 43 -21.01 5.69 -9.78
N PRO A 44 -20.80 5.67 -11.10
CA PRO A 44 -20.74 4.40 -11.80
C PRO A 44 -19.53 3.61 -11.28
N ARG A 45 -19.65 2.27 -11.23
CA ARG A 45 -18.70 1.31 -10.62
C ARG A 45 -17.24 1.39 -11.09
N TRP A 46 -16.96 2.21 -12.10
CA TRP A 46 -15.67 2.39 -12.76
C TRP A 46 -15.13 3.83 -12.65
N ALA A 47 -15.80 4.75 -11.96
CA ALA A 47 -15.40 6.14 -11.89
C ALA A 47 -14.13 6.36 -11.03
N ARG A 48 -13.00 6.68 -11.67
CA ARG A 48 -11.80 7.20 -10.97
C ARG A 48 -11.88 8.68 -10.63
N ALA A 49 -12.94 9.36 -11.03
CA ALA A 49 -13.16 10.73 -10.66
C ALA A 49 -14.65 11.04 -10.56
N CYS A 50 -15.01 11.90 -9.62
CA CYS A 50 -16.38 12.37 -9.50
C CYS A 50 -16.65 13.36 -10.62
N PRO A 51 -17.65 13.13 -11.48
CA PRO A 51 -18.01 14.09 -12.52
C PRO A 51 -18.62 15.37 -11.94
N LYS A 52 -19.15 15.33 -10.70
CA LYS A 52 -19.81 16.47 -10.06
C LYS A 52 -18.85 17.36 -9.25
N CYS A 53 -17.99 16.77 -8.43
CA CYS A 53 -17.08 17.54 -7.56
C CYS A 53 -15.60 17.48 -8.00
N GLY A 54 -15.27 16.70 -9.04
CA GLY A 54 -13.89 16.57 -9.54
C GLY A 54 -12.96 15.74 -8.65
N LYS A 55 -13.45 15.18 -7.53
CA LYS A 55 -12.64 14.34 -6.64
C LYS A 55 -12.18 13.08 -7.36
N ILE A 56 -10.87 12.84 -7.40
CA ILE A 56 -10.29 11.65 -8.01
C ILE A 56 -10.29 10.51 -6.97
N PHE A 57 -10.92 9.39 -7.32
CA PHE A 57 -11.02 8.17 -6.52
C PHE A 57 -9.99 7.14 -7.00
N GLY A 58 -9.19 6.65 -6.06
CA GLY A 58 -8.19 5.62 -6.34
C GLY A 58 -6.90 6.15 -6.98
N PHE A 59 -5.78 5.61 -6.48
CA PHE A 59 -4.39 5.80 -6.92
C PHE A 59 -3.98 7.22 -7.28
N THR A 60 -3.57 7.97 -6.26
CA THR A 60 -2.58 9.02 -6.42
C THR A 60 -1.22 8.39 -6.72
N GLU A 61 -0.53 8.89 -7.75
CA GLU A 61 0.83 8.45 -8.06
C GLU A 61 1.71 8.48 -6.79
N PRO A 62 2.33 7.35 -6.39
CA PRO A 62 3.22 7.29 -5.23
C PRO A 62 4.47 8.18 -5.38
N THR A 63 4.71 8.69 -6.58
CA THR A 63 5.70 9.69 -6.96
C THR A 63 5.25 11.13 -6.71
N ASP A 64 3.99 11.38 -6.35
CA ASP A 64 3.52 12.73 -6.02
C ASP A 64 4.34 13.26 -4.84
N LYS A 65 5.12 14.30 -5.11
CA LYS A 65 5.98 14.99 -4.14
C LYS A 65 5.21 15.36 -2.88
N LYS A 66 3.93 15.71 -2.99
CA LYS A 66 3.08 16.07 -1.84
C LYS A 66 2.81 14.88 -0.93
N LEU A 67 2.56 13.70 -1.50
CA LEU A 67 2.28 12.48 -0.74
C LEU A 67 3.54 11.87 -0.15
N VAL A 68 4.65 11.86 -0.91
CA VAL A 68 5.97 11.47 -0.39
C VAL A 68 6.33 12.38 0.78
N ALA A 69 6.16 13.70 0.66
CA ALA A 69 6.38 14.65 1.74
C ALA A 69 5.46 14.39 2.94
N LYS A 70 4.16 14.13 2.71
CA LYS A 70 3.20 13.82 3.78
C LYS A 70 3.58 12.55 4.54
N ARG A 71 3.96 11.48 3.84
CA ARG A 71 4.40 10.22 4.45
C ARG A 71 5.69 10.41 5.24
N ASN A 72 6.70 11.05 4.65
CA ASN A 72 7.98 11.31 5.32
C ASN A 72 7.81 12.21 6.55
N ARG A 73 6.90 13.20 6.47
CA ARG A 73 6.50 14.01 7.63
C ARG A 73 5.85 13.15 8.70
N GLY A 74 4.98 12.22 8.36
CA GLY A 74 4.38 11.27 9.30
C GLY A 74 5.42 10.39 10.00
N LEU A 75 6.35 9.81 9.24
CA LEU A 75 7.50 9.03 9.75
C LEU A 75 8.37 9.85 10.70
N ALA A 76 8.75 11.07 10.32
CA ALA A 76 9.54 11.97 11.15
C ALA A 76 8.78 12.38 12.43
N THR A 77 7.48 12.68 12.32
CA THR A 77 6.64 13.05 13.46
C THR A 77 6.56 11.90 14.47
N ALA A 78 6.35 10.68 14.00
CA ALA A 78 6.36 9.50 14.87
C ALA A 78 7.72 9.31 15.56
N ALA A 79 8.83 9.39 14.81
CA ALA A 79 10.18 9.27 15.37
C ALA A 79 10.47 10.32 16.46
N ILE A 80 10.05 11.57 16.24
CA ILE A 80 10.19 12.66 17.21
C ILE A 80 9.36 12.36 18.47
N VAL A 81 8.09 12.00 18.32
CA VAL A 81 7.20 11.71 19.46
C VAL A 81 7.74 10.56 20.32
N PHE A 82 8.18 9.46 19.71
CA PHE A 82 8.78 8.35 20.45
C PHE A 82 10.11 8.73 21.10
N SER A 83 10.92 9.59 20.46
CA SER A 83 12.18 10.07 21.05
C SER A 83 11.92 10.89 22.32
N ILE A 84 10.94 11.79 22.30
CA ILE A 84 10.51 12.57 23.47
C ILE A 84 10.01 11.64 24.58
N PHE A 85 9.18 10.66 24.22
CA PHE A 85 8.64 9.69 25.18
C PHE A 85 9.75 8.87 25.87
N LEU A 86 10.78 8.44 25.13
CA LEU A 86 11.93 7.72 25.71
C LEU A 86 12.75 8.58 26.67
N ILE A 87 12.98 9.86 26.33
CA ILE A 87 13.67 10.80 27.22
C ILE A 87 12.85 11.03 28.49
N PHE A 88 11.54 11.17 28.35
CA PHE A 88 10.63 11.33 29.48
C PHE A 88 10.67 10.12 30.43
N ILE A 89 10.61 8.89 29.89
CA ILE A 89 10.74 7.65 30.68
C ILE A 89 12.09 7.61 31.40
N ALA A 90 13.20 7.88 30.70
CA ALA A 90 14.53 7.86 31.30
C ALA A 90 14.68 8.87 32.45
N THR A 91 14.04 10.04 32.31
CA THR A 91 14.04 11.08 33.35
C THR A 91 13.24 10.64 34.57
N ILE A 92 12.07 10.02 34.39
CA ILE A 92 11.25 9.49 35.49
C ILE A 92 11.97 8.36 36.23
N LEU A 93 12.56 7.40 35.50
CA LEU A 93 13.28 6.27 36.11
C LEU A 93 14.44 6.76 36.98
N SER A 94 15.14 7.81 36.53
CA SER A 94 16.21 8.41 37.31
C SER A 94 15.74 9.24 38.51
N LEU A 95 14.48 9.67 38.55
CA LEU A 95 13.90 10.40 39.68
C LEU A 95 13.20 9.47 40.69
N GLY A 96 12.72 8.31 40.23
CA GLY A 96 11.95 7.36 41.03
C GLY A 96 12.77 6.25 41.68
N GLU A 97 13.95 5.94 41.15
CA GLU A 97 14.83 4.89 41.67
C GLU A 97 16.24 5.44 41.94
N ASP A 98 16.62 5.59 43.21
CA ASP A 98 17.98 5.96 43.62
C ASP A 98 19.05 4.95 43.13
N ALA A 99 18.62 3.76 42.72
CA ALA A 99 19.46 2.68 42.22
C ALA A 99 19.94 2.87 40.77
N ILE A 100 19.29 3.73 39.96
CA ILE A 100 19.65 3.93 38.55
C ILE A 100 20.23 5.35 38.37
N PRO A 101 21.56 5.49 38.27
CA PRO A 101 22.18 6.77 37.95
C PRO A 101 21.66 7.33 36.63
N PHE A 102 21.29 8.62 36.62
CA PHE A 102 20.80 9.36 35.46
C PHE A 102 21.59 9.11 34.18
N LYS A 103 22.92 9.03 34.29
CA LYS A 103 23.83 8.75 33.17
C LYS A 103 23.47 7.46 32.44
N TYR A 104 23.16 6.37 33.15
CA TYR A 104 22.87 5.08 32.53
C TYR A 104 21.48 5.07 31.88
N ALA A 105 20.48 5.66 32.53
CA ALA A 105 19.13 5.81 31.97
C ALA A 105 19.15 6.61 30.65
N MET A 106 19.90 7.73 30.62
CA MET A 106 20.03 8.57 29.43
C MET A 106 20.82 7.89 28.29
N ILE A 107 21.85 7.10 28.62
CA ILE A 107 22.57 6.28 27.61
C ILE A 107 21.61 5.28 26.97
N GLY A 108 20.78 4.60 27.77
CA GLY A 108 19.76 3.66 27.27
C GLY A 108 18.78 4.34 26.30
N ALA A 109 18.25 5.51 26.68
CA ALA A 109 17.36 6.28 25.81
C ALA A 109 18.05 6.71 24.50
N ALA A 110 19.31 7.17 24.57
CA ALA A 110 20.06 7.58 23.39
C ALA A 110 20.23 6.43 22.38
N ILE A 111 20.53 5.21 22.84
CA ILE A 111 20.65 4.03 21.97
C ILE A 111 19.32 3.72 21.29
N LEU A 112 18.22 3.70 22.04
CA LEU A 112 16.89 3.42 21.47
C LEU A 112 16.46 4.48 20.45
N ILE A 113 16.75 5.76 20.72
CA ILE A 113 16.52 6.87 19.79
C ILE A 113 17.34 6.65 18.51
N ALA A 114 18.62 6.29 18.62
CA ALA A 114 19.46 6.02 17.45
C ALA A 114 18.87 4.89 16.59
N VAL A 115 18.37 3.82 17.21
CA VAL A 115 17.70 2.71 16.51
C VAL A 115 16.43 3.19 15.80
N ILE A 116 15.58 3.99 16.45
CA ILE A 116 14.36 4.55 15.84
C ILE A 116 14.71 5.39 14.60
N TRP A 117 15.71 6.27 14.72
CA TRP A 117 16.14 7.13 13.61
C TRP A 117 16.80 6.33 12.49
N PHE A 118 17.56 5.29 12.80
CA PHE A 118 18.12 4.37 11.81
C PHE A 118 17.00 3.72 10.97
N PHE A 119 15.97 3.16 11.61
CA PHE A 119 14.82 2.60 10.89
C PHE A 119 14.04 3.67 10.10
N THR A 120 13.93 4.88 10.64
CA THR A 120 13.26 6.01 9.97
C THR A 120 13.99 6.38 8.68
N ILE A 121 15.33 6.42 8.70
CA ILE A 121 16.16 6.68 7.52
C ILE A 121 16.03 5.57 6.49
N ILE A 122 16.05 4.31 6.91
CA ILE A 122 15.86 3.16 6.00
C ILE A 122 14.49 3.20 5.31
N ARG A 123 13.44 3.56 6.06
CA ARG A 123 12.06 3.62 5.55
C ARG A 123 11.71 4.95 4.88
N TRP A 124 12.67 5.89 4.83
CA TRP A 124 12.47 7.20 4.24
C TRP A 124 12.16 7.06 2.76
N GLU A 125 10.99 7.58 2.36
CA GLU A 125 10.49 7.40 1.02
C GLU A 125 11.19 8.37 0.05
N ARG A 126 11.71 7.84 -1.05
CA ARG A 126 12.44 8.62 -2.06
C ARG A 126 11.64 8.83 -3.35
N GLY A 127 10.42 8.28 -3.44
CA GLY A 127 9.57 8.42 -4.63
C GLY A 127 10.22 7.81 -5.87
N LYS A 128 10.95 6.71 -5.71
CA LYS A 128 11.61 6.03 -6.82
C LYS A 128 10.64 5.06 -7.49
N ALA A 129 10.64 5.07 -8.81
CA ALA A 129 9.95 4.10 -9.63
C ALA A 129 10.94 3.36 -10.54
N LYS A 130 10.62 2.13 -10.91
CA LYS A 130 11.33 1.34 -11.91
C LYS A 130 10.35 0.97 -13.00
N ASP A 131 10.77 1.12 -14.25
CA ASP A 131 9.98 0.64 -15.38
C ASP A 131 10.45 -0.77 -15.77
N GLY A 132 9.53 -1.56 -16.30
CA GLY A 132 9.76 -2.96 -16.62
C GLY A 132 8.67 -3.53 -17.51
N THR A 133 8.75 -4.83 -17.78
CA THR A 133 7.83 -5.56 -18.65
C THR A 133 7.37 -6.84 -17.96
N VAL A 134 6.08 -7.14 -18.05
CA VAL A 134 5.53 -8.41 -17.58
C VAL A 134 6.04 -9.54 -18.47
N ILE A 135 6.71 -10.53 -17.89
CA ILE A 135 7.31 -11.63 -18.65
C ILE A 135 6.55 -12.95 -18.50
N ARG A 136 5.91 -13.20 -17.36
CA ARG A 136 5.06 -14.38 -17.17
C ARG A 136 4.03 -14.20 -16.05
N HIS A 137 2.98 -15.00 -16.15
CA HIS A 137 2.07 -15.29 -15.04
C HIS A 137 2.16 -16.78 -14.69
N PHE A 138 2.05 -17.09 -13.42
CA PHE A 138 1.92 -18.46 -12.95
C PHE A 138 1.05 -18.49 -11.69
N SER A 139 0.58 -19.67 -11.33
CA SER A 139 -0.21 -19.86 -10.11
C SER A 139 0.34 -21.04 -9.31
N GLU A 140 0.29 -20.93 -7.99
CA GLU A 140 0.75 -21.95 -7.05
C GLU A 140 -0.35 -22.22 -6.02
N GLU A 141 -0.65 -23.49 -5.75
CA GLU A 141 -1.50 -23.84 -4.62
C GLU A 141 -0.71 -23.74 -3.31
N ARG A 142 -1.23 -22.99 -2.35
CA ARG A 142 -0.63 -22.84 -1.02
C ARG A 142 -1.64 -23.12 0.08
N ILE A 143 -1.10 -23.44 1.25
CA ILE A 143 -1.89 -23.71 2.45
C ILE A 143 -1.51 -22.66 3.49
N ARG A 144 -2.50 -21.93 4.00
CA ARG A 144 -2.33 -21.01 5.12
C ARG A 144 -3.06 -21.55 6.34
N SER A 145 -2.40 -21.49 7.49
CA SER A 145 -3.02 -21.86 8.77
C SER A 145 -3.62 -20.60 9.41
N GLU A 146 -4.93 -20.60 9.62
CA GLU A 146 -5.66 -19.52 10.26
C GLU A 146 -6.26 -19.99 11.58
N LYS A 147 -6.38 -19.09 12.57
CA LYS A 147 -7.10 -19.39 13.82
C LYS A 147 -8.57 -19.57 13.50
N ASP A 148 -9.15 -20.69 13.94
CA ASP A 148 -10.57 -20.93 13.83
C ASP A 148 -11.28 -20.31 15.03
N ILE A 149 -11.98 -19.21 14.78
CA ILE A 149 -12.69 -18.41 15.80
C ILE A 149 -13.95 -19.15 16.28
N ASN A 150 -14.50 -20.06 15.46
CA ASN A 150 -15.75 -20.75 15.74
C ASN A 150 -15.56 -22.13 16.40
N SER A 151 -14.31 -22.60 16.48
CA SER A 151 -14.01 -23.89 17.10
C SER A 151 -13.80 -23.73 18.61
N PRO A 152 -14.37 -24.63 19.44
CA PRO A 152 -14.10 -24.63 20.88
C PRO A 152 -12.59 -24.77 21.15
N PRO A 153 -12.06 -24.11 22.20
CA PRO A 153 -10.65 -24.19 22.51
C PRO A 153 -10.25 -25.65 22.74
N THR A 154 -9.06 -26.02 22.26
CA THR A 154 -8.49 -27.34 22.53
C THR A 154 -8.31 -27.57 24.03
N ILE A 155 -8.13 -28.82 24.46
CA ILE A 155 -7.92 -29.20 25.88
C ILE A 155 -6.80 -28.38 26.57
N THR A 156 -5.88 -27.81 25.79
CA THR A 156 -4.78 -26.94 26.25
C THR A 156 -5.12 -25.44 26.28
N GLY A 157 -6.37 -25.04 26.06
CA GLY A 157 -6.83 -23.65 26.03
C GLY A 157 -6.45 -22.87 24.75
N ARG A 158 -5.83 -23.51 23.77
CA ARG A 158 -5.42 -22.89 22.50
C ARG A 158 -6.57 -22.97 21.48
N THR A 159 -6.84 -21.85 20.80
CA THR A 159 -7.76 -21.83 19.63
C THR A 159 -7.31 -22.82 18.58
N ALA A 160 -8.23 -23.65 18.09
CA ALA A 160 -7.97 -24.56 17.00
C ALA A 160 -7.48 -23.78 15.76
N LYS A 161 -6.62 -24.41 14.95
CA LYS A 161 -6.15 -23.84 13.68
C LYS A 161 -6.77 -24.63 12.54
N ARG A 162 -7.29 -23.94 11.53
CA ARG A 162 -7.77 -24.54 10.28
C ARG A 162 -6.79 -24.24 9.15
N ASN A 163 -6.58 -25.23 8.28
CA ASN A 163 -5.76 -25.08 7.08
C ASN A 163 -6.68 -24.69 5.92
N ILE A 164 -6.45 -23.51 5.35
CA ILE A 164 -7.19 -23.01 4.20
C ILE A 164 -6.29 -23.16 2.98
N LYS A 165 -6.76 -23.91 1.98
CA LYS A 165 -6.12 -23.97 0.66
C LYS A 165 -6.50 -22.72 -0.12
N PHE A 166 -5.52 -22.05 -0.70
CA PHE A 166 -5.74 -20.91 -1.58
C PHE A 166 -4.80 -20.99 -2.78
N THR A 167 -5.25 -20.44 -3.92
CA THR A 167 -4.44 -20.32 -5.12
C THR A 167 -3.74 -18.97 -5.09
N LEU A 168 -2.40 -18.99 -5.03
CA LEU A 168 -1.58 -17.79 -5.16
C LEU A 168 -1.36 -17.52 -6.63
N TYR A 169 -1.77 -16.34 -7.10
CA TYR A 169 -1.50 -15.88 -8.45
C TYR A 169 -0.25 -15.00 -8.44
N SER A 170 0.72 -15.30 -9.29
CA SER A 170 2.01 -14.62 -9.33
C SER A 170 2.27 -14.01 -10.69
N THR A 171 2.73 -12.76 -10.72
CA THR A 171 3.16 -12.05 -11.92
C THR A 171 4.64 -11.72 -11.82
N GLU A 172 5.43 -12.17 -12.79
CA GLU A 172 6.86 -11.85 -12.86
C GLU A 172 7.09 -10.67 -13.80
N VAL A 173 7.82 -9.67 -13.30
CA VAL A 173 8.21 -8.48 -14.06
C VAL A 173 9.73 -8.47 -14.20
N GLN A 174 10.20 -8.23 -15.41
CA GLN A 174 11.60 -7.91 -15.69
C GLN A 174 11.75 -6.40 -15.80
N PHE A 175 12.56 -5.82 -14.93
CA PHE A 175 12.86 -4.39 -14.93
C PHE A 175 13.94 -4.03 -15.96
N ASP A 176 13.96 -2.77 -16.36
CA ASP A 176 14.92 -2.24 -17.34
C ASP A 176 16.37 -2.30 -16.84
N ASP A 177 16.58 -2.39 -15.53
CA ASP A 177 17.90 -2.61 -14.91
C ASP A 177 18.35 -4.09 -14.96
N GLY A 178 17.56 -4.97 -15.59
CA GLY A 178 17.81 -6.40 -15.71
C GLY A 178 17.35 -7.23 -14.51
N SER A 179 16.90 -6.60 -13.41
CA SER A 179 16.38 -7.32 -12.25
C SER A 179 15.00 -7.91 -12.50
N LYS A 180 14.67 -8.98 -11.78
CA LYS A 180 13.36 -9.66 -11.85
C LYS A 180 12.71 -9.66 -10.48
N GLU A 181 11.41 -9.42 -10.43
CA GLU A 181 10.63 -9.46 -9.19
C GLU A 181 9.29 -10.17 -9.42
N ILE A 182 8.85 -10.93 -8.42
CA ILE A 182 7.61 -11.71 -8.47
C ILE A 182 6.60 -11.04 -7.54
N PHE A 183 5.46 -10.66 -8.11
CA PHE A 183 4.34 -10.08 -7.39
C PHE A 183 3.28 -11.13 -7.15
N ASN A 184 3.04 -11.44 -5.88
CA ASN A 184 2.09 -12.44 -5.43
C ASN A 184 0.76 -11.79 -5.03
N LEU A 185 -0.34 -12.40 -5.46
CA LEU A 185 -1.71 -11.98 -5.18
C LEU A 185 -2.49 -13.19 -4.67
N GLU A 186 -3.06 -13.07 -3.46
CA GLU A 186 -3.91 -14.12 -2.86
C GLU A 186 -5.35 -14.06 -3.41
N ASN A 187 -5.82 -12.90 -3.89
CA ASN A 187 -7.15 -12.72 -4.45
C ASN A 187 -7.08 -12.04 -5.84
N PRO A 188 -7.46 -12.73 -6.93
CA PRO A 188 -7.44 -12.16 -8.28
C PRO A 188 -8.54 -11.11 -8.51
N ALA A 189 -9.59 -11.08 -7.68
CA ALA A 189 -10.67 -10.10 -7.83
C ALA A 189 -10.22 -8.66 -7.50
N ASP A 190 -9.12 -8.50 -6.75
CA ASP A 190 -8.65 -7.20 -6.27
C ASP A 190 -7.61 -6.55 -7.20
N HIS A 191 -7.20 -7.21 -8.29
CA HIS A 191 -6.14 -6.69 -9.14
C HIS A 191 -6.19 -7.17 -10.60
N ILE A 192 -6.05 -6.23 -11.54
CA ILE A 192 -5.89 -6.53 -12.97
C ILE A 192 -4.51 -7.17 -13.20
N GLN A 193 -4.48 -8.44 -13.62
CA GLN A 193 -3.27 -9.06 -14.15
C GLN A 193 -2.97 -8.47 -15.53
N LEU A 194 -1.91 -7.68 -15.62
CA LEU A 194 -1.51 -7.05 -16.87
C LEU A 194 -0.98 -8.10 -17.85
N PRO A 195 -1.39 -8.11 -19.13
CA PRO A 195 -0.99 -9.17 -20.04
C PRO A 195 0.52 -9.22 -20.24
N ILE A 196 1.04 -10.42 -20.54
CA ILE A 196 2.45 -10.64 -20.88
C ILE A 196 2.87 -9.68 -22.00
N GLY A 197 4.03 -9.03 -21.83
CA GLY A 197 4.54 -7.99 -22.72
C GLY A 197 4.07 -6.58 -22.37
N SER A 198 3.16 -6.39 -21.41
CA SER A 198 2.78 -5.06 -20.95
C SER A 198 3.93 -4.34 -20.27
N ARG A 199 4.16 -3.09 -20.67
CA ARG A 199 5.05 -2.17 -19.95
C ARG A 199 4.42 -1.75 -18.63
N VAL A 200 5.22 -1.76 -17.58
CA VAL A 200 4.78 -1.44 -16.22
C VAL A 200 5.74 -0.50 -15.54
N ARG A 201 5.20 0.40 -14.73
CA ARG A 201 5.91 1.20 -13.75
C ARG A 201 5.67 0.62 -12.37
N TYR A 202 6.74 0.15 -11.74
CA TYR A 202 6.75 -0.31 -10.36
C TYR A 202 7.16 0.81 -9.41
N TYR A 203 6.33 1.05 -8.42
CA TYR A 203 6.56 2.04 -7.39
C TYR A 203 7.15 1.34 -6.17
N LEU A 204 8.45 1.58 -5.92
CA LEU A 204 9.20 0.94 -4.82
C LEU A 204 8.57 1.23 -3.45
N SER A 205 7.86 2.35 -3.35
CA SER A 205 7.23 2.86 -2.14
C SER A 205 6.01 2.06 -1.67
N THR A 206 5.12 1.73 -2.60
CA THR A 206 3.85 1.04 -2.35
C THR A 206 3.95 -0.44 -2.69
N ARG A 207 5.08 -0.87 -3.26
CA ARG A 207 5.27 -2.22 -3.80
C ARG A 207 4.14 -2.63 -4.74
N SER A 208 3.72 -1.66 -5.58
CA SER A 208 2.65 -1.83 -6.55
C SER A 208 3.17 -1.48 -7.94
N TYR A 209 2.72 -2.20 -8.96
CA TYR A 209 3.01 -1.89 -10.36
C TYR A 209 1.74 -1.48 -11.11
N ARG A 210 1.90 -0.62 -12.13
CA ARG A 210 0.82 -0.16 -13.03
C ARG A 210 1.28 -0.21 -14.47
N ARG A 211 0.35 -0.43 -15.40
CA ARG A 211 0.63 -0.33 -16.84
C ARG A 211 1.04 1.09 -17.22
N ILE A 212 2.03 1.20 -18.10
CA ILE A 212 2.44 2.43 -18.80
C ILE A 212 1.73 2.49 -20.15
#